data_AF-A0A447JK09-F1
#
_entry.id   AF-A0A447JK09-F1
#
_cell.length_a   1.000
_cell.length_b   1.000
_cell.length_c   1.000
_cell.angle_alpha   90.00
_cell.angle_beta   90.00
_cell.angle_gamma   90.00
#
_symmetry.space_group_name_H-M   'P 1'
#
loop_
_entity.id
_entity.type
_entity.pdbx_description
1 polymer ?
#
loop_
_entity_poly.entity_id
_entity_poly.type
_entity_poly.pdbx_seq_one_letter_code
_entity_poly.pdbx_strand_id
1 'polypeptide(L)'
;MQEMHIRHQDLTTAEVRSSHLHRLHRVTLFSAAICHITQGSKVIIQDDSRLVAGPGELIIIPVNTPLEIINQPAQNGFRSDLLLLSPEIIARFKTMYVQDYPPAKYDIAVYPDEP
;
A
#
# COMPACT_ATOMS: atom_id res chain seq x y z
N MET A 1 4.87 0.04 -42.12
CA MET A 1 4.46 1.06 -41.13
C MET A 1 4.19 0.30 -39.85
N GLN A 2 5.03 0.43 -38.82
CA GLN A 2 4.83 -0.27 -37.53
C GLN A 2 3.75 0.48 -36.74
N GLU A 3 2.72 -0.23 -36.28
CA GLU A 3 1.69 0.32 -35.41
C GLU A 3 2.31 0.75 -34.08
N MET A 4 2.31 2.06 -33.83
CA MET A 4 2.71 2.63 -32.54
C MET A 4 1.56 2.45 -31.56
N HIS A 5 1.58 1.35 -30.79
CA HIS A 5 0.65 1.15 -29.68
C HIS A 5 1.04 2.02 -28.48
N ILE A 6 0.58 3.27 -28.48
CA ILE A 6 0.61 4.11 -27.29
C ILE A 6 -0.43 3.56 -26.31
N ARG A 7 0.01 2.95 -25.21
CA ARG A 7 -0.86 2.60 -24.07
C ARG A 7 -0.65 3.64 -22.98
N HIS A 8 -1.64 4.48 -22.75
CA HIS A 8 -1.68 5.32 -21.55
C HIS A 8 -1.97 4.39 -20.37
N GLN A 9 -1.07 4.36 -19.39
CA GLN A 9 -1.25 3.59 -18.17
C GLN A 9 -1.03 4.54 -17.02
N ASP A 10 -2.12 4.95 -16.38
CA ASP A 10 -2.08 5.92 -15.30
C ASP A 10 -1.55 5.21 -14.04
N LEU A 11 -0.23 5.19 -13.93
CA LEU A 11 0.50 4.97 -12.69
C LEU A 11 0.88 6.34 -12.15
N THR A 12 0.31 6.68 -11.00
CA THR A 12 0.66 7.93 -10.33
C THR A 12 1.63 7.62 -9.21
N THR A 13 2.85 8.15 -9.33
CA THR A 13 3.84 8.10 -8.27
C THR A 13 3.75 9.35 -7.40
N ALA A 14 3.83 9.18 -6.09
CA ALA A 14 3.94 10.26 -5.13
C ALA A 14 4.95 9.90 -4.05
N GLU A 15 5.53 10.92 -3.41
CA GLU A 15 6.35 10.75 -2.22
C GLU A 15 5.60 11.31 -1.02
N VAL A 16 5.60 10.56 0.08
CA VAL A 16 5.09 11.02 1.36
C VAL A 16 6.27 11.28 2.29
N ARG A 17 6.36 12.51 2.78
CA ARG A 17 7.39 12.94 3.74
C ARG A 17 6.72 13.45 5.01
N SER A 18 7.36 13.19 6.14
CA SER A 18 7.00 13.85 7.39
C SER A 18 8.21 14.01 8.30
N SER A 19 8.33 15.16 8.95
CA SER A 19 9.30 15.38 10.04
C SER A 19 8.72 15.03 11.42
N HIS A 20 7.39 14.93 11.53
CA HIS A 20 6.68 14.66 12.78
C HIS A 20 5.76 13.44 12.66
N LEU A 21 5.32 12.91 13.79
CA LEU A 21 4.33 11.84 13.79
C LEU A 21 3.02 12.41 13.23
N HIS A 22 2.57 11.87 12.11
CA HIS A 22 1.27 12.22 11.52
C HIS A 22 0.34 11.04 11.65
N ARG A 23 -0.81 11.27 12.30
CA ARG A 23 -1.88 10.31 12.45
C ARG A 23 -3.09 10.79 11.66
N LEU A 24 -3.44 10.05 10.63
CA LEU A 24 -4.62 10.31 9.82
C LEU A 24 -5.70 9.30 10.23
N HIS A 25 -6.79 9.81 10.78
CA HIS A 25 -7.92 8.99 11.24
C HIS A 25 -8.93 8.76 10.12
N ARG A 26 -9.34 7.49 9.94
CA ARG A 26 -10.40 7.06 9.02
C ARG A 26 -10.20 7.61 7.60
N VAL A 27 -9.02 7.39 7.04
CA VAL A 27 -8.72 7.72 5.65
C VAL A 27 -9.18 6.58 4.75
N THR A 28 -9.84 6.95 3.66
CA THR A 28 -10.18 6.02 2.59
C THR A 28 -9.42 6.44 1.35
N LEU A 29 -8.64 5.52 0.77
CA LEU A 29 -8.02 5.74 -0.53
C LEU A 29 -9.00 5.35 -1.64
N PHE A 30 -9.14 6.23 -2.63
CA PHE A 30 -9.99 6.00 -3.81
C PHE A 30 -9.27 5.24 -4.93
N SER A 31 -8.00 4.88 -4.73
CA SER A 31 -7.24 4.01 -5.61
C SER A 31 -6.44 3.03 -4.77
N ALA A 32 -6.25 1.80 -5.26
CA ALA A 32 -5.35 0.88 -4.59
C ALA A 32 -3.92 1.43 -4.69
N ALA A 33 -3.13 1.26 -3.64
CA ALA A 33 -1.79 1.81 -3.58
C ALA A 33 -0.78 0.78 -3.12
N ILE A 34 0.43 0.85 -3.69
CA ILE A 34 1.61 0.18 -3.16
C ILE A 34 2.45 1.26 -2.48
N CYS A 35 2.84 1.02 -1.24
CA CYS A 35 3.69 1.93 -0.49
C CYS A 35 4.99 1.24 -0.11
N HIS A 36 6.12 1.86 -0.48
CA HIS A 36 7.45 1.42 -0.12
C HIS A 36 8.04 2.36 0.92
N ILE A 37 8.42 1.83 2.08
CA ILE A 37 8.99 2.64 3.15
C ILE A 37 10.50 2.76 2.94
N THR A 38 10.99 3.99 2.86
CA THR A 38 12.44 4.25 2.71
C THR A 38 13.06 4.76 4.00
N GLN A 39 12.30 5.46 4.85
CA GLN A 39 12.76 5.99 6.14
C GLN A 39 11.63 6.05 7.15
N GLY A 40 11.94 5.77 8.43
CA GLY A 40 10.94 5.69 9.49
C GLY A 40 10.07 4.44 9.38
N SER A 41 8.86 4.48 9.93
CA SER A 41 7.88 3.41 9.82
C SER A 41 6.48 3.93 9.51
N LYS A 42 5.67 3.10 8.88
CA LYS A 42 4.23 3.34 8.67
C LYS A 42 3.43 2.31 9.44
N VAL A 43 2.46 2.79 10.22
CA VAL A 43 1.48 1.95 10.90
C VAL A 43 0.16 2.07 10.15
N ILE A 44 -0.45 0.93 9.81
CA ILE A 44 -1.81 0.84 9.30
C ILE A 44 -2.65 0.10 10.33
N ILE A 45 -3.76 0.69 10.73
CA ILE A 45 -4.75 0.04 11.59
C ILE A 45 -6.04 -0.11 10.79
N GLN A 46 -6.52 -1.35 10.72
CA GLN A 46 -7.78 -1.72 10.11
C GLN A 46 -8.54 -2.57 11.11
N ASP A 47 -9.69 -2.09 11.57
CA ASP A 47 -10.47 -2.72 12.64
C ASP A 47 -9.56 -3.04 13.84
N ASP A 48 -9.42 -4.31 14.23
CA ASP A 48 -8.54 -4.74 15.33
C ASP A 48 -7.12 -5.13 14.88
N SER A 49 -6.85 -5.07 13.58
CA SER A 49 -5.55 -5.45 13.01
C SER A 49 -4.61 -4.25 12.90
N ARG A 50 -3.36 -4.45 13.34
CA ARG A 50 -2.30 -3.46 13.26
C ARG A 50 -1.11 -3.99 12.47
N LEU A 51 -0.81 -3.33 11.35
CA LEU A 51 0.37 -3.58 10.54
C LEU A 51 1.40 -2.48 10.79
N VAL A 52 2.67 -2.85 10.94
CA VAL A 52 3.81 -1.91 10.97
C VAL A 52 4.75 -2.30 9.86
N ALA A 53 5.14 -1.32 9.02
CA ALA A 53 6.19 -1.50 8.04
C ALA A 53 7.32 -0.49 8.25
N GLY A 54 8.54 -0.98 8.36
CA GLY A 54 9.78 -0.23 8.42
C GLY A 54 10.50 -0.17 7.06
N PRO A 55 11.74 0.36 7.03
CA PRO A 55 12.48 0.58 5.79
C PRO A 55 12.71 -0.70 4.99
N GLY A 56 12.47 -0.65 3.68
CA GLY A 56 12.60 -1.79 2.75
C GLY A 56 11.32 -2.63 2.64
N GLU A 57 10.32 -2.40 3.48
CA GLU A 57 9.06 -3.13 3.43
C GLU A 57 8.05 -2.44 2.50
N LEU A 58 7.20 -3.28 1.90
CA LEU A 58 6.12 -2.89 0.99
C LEU A 58 4.77 -3.16 1.66
N ILE A 59 3.89 -2.17 1.63
CA ILE A 59 2.49 -2.32 2.04
C ILE A 59 1.58 -2.19 0.81
N ILE A 60 0.59 -3.07 0.72
CA ILE A 60 -0.50 -2.94 -0.24
C ILE A 60 -1.70 -2.35 0.50
N ILE A 61 -2.19 -1.20 0.02
CA ILE A 61 -3.36 -0.51 0.54
C ILE A 61 -4.53 -0.74 -0.43
N PRO A 62 -5.58 -1.45 0.00
CA PRO A 62 -6.76 -1.68 -0.84
C PRO A 62 -7.57 -0.40 -1.04
N VAL A 63 -8.29 -0.35 -2.16
CA VAL A 63 -9.23 0.73 -2.46
C VAL A 63 -10.46 0.65 -1.55
N ASN A 64 -11.08 1.80 -1.22
CA ASN A 64 -12.35 1.90 -0.49
C ASN A 64 -12.35 1.23 0.89
N THR A 65 -11.18 1.03 1.49
CA THR A 65 -11.06 0.46 2.84
C THR A 65 -10.76 1.61 3.81
N PRO A 66 -11.61 1.84 4.84
CA PRO A 66 -11.32 2.80 5.89
C PRO A 66 -10.12 2.34 6.70
N LEU A 67 -9.10 3.18 6.81
CA LEU A 67 -7.87 2.86 7.53
C LEU A 67 -7.50 4.01 8.47
N GLU A 68 -6.81 3.67 9.54
CA GLU A 68 -5.99 4.64 10.25
C GLU A 68 -4.54 4.49 9.80
N ILE A 69 -3.90 5.61 9.48
CA ILE A 69 -2.52 5.65 8.98
C ILE A 69 -1.69 6.51 9.91
N ILE A 70 -0.59 5.95 10.43
CA ILE A 70 0.39 6.69 11.22
C ILE A 70 1.74 6.64 10.50
N ASN A 71 2.27 7.80 10.13
CA ASN A 71 3.65 7.93 9.67
C ASN A 71 4.52 8.29 10.86
N GLN A 72 5.47 7.42 11.21
CA GLN A 72 6.36 7.57 12.35
C GLN A 72 7.78 7.89 11.86
N PRO A 73 8.25 9.13 12.06
CA PRO A 73 9.63 9.51 11.74
C PRO A 73 10.66 8.74 12.56
N ALA A 74 11.80 8.40 11.92
CA ALA A 74 13.04 8.08 12.62
C ALA A 74 13.87 9.36 12.83
N GLN A 75 15.14 9.24 13.24
CA GLN A 75 16.04 10.40 13.45
C GLN A 75 16.12 11.35 12.24
N ASN A 76 15.97 10.82 11.01
CA ASN A 76 16.04 11.59 9.76
C ASN A 76 14.68 11.91 9.13
N GLY A 77 13.57 11.69 9.85
CA GLY A 77 12.22 11.84 9.31
C GLY A 77 11.56 10.53 8.90
N PHE A 78 10.37 10.65 8.33
CA PHE A 78 9.64 9.60 7.63
C PHE A 78 9.66 9.89 6.13
N ARG A 79 9.88 8.85 5.32
CA ARG A 79 9.80 8.91 3.86
C ARG A 79 9.27 7.59 3.30
N SER A 80 8.33 7.69 2.37
CA SER A 80 7.81 6.54 1.64
C SER A 80 7.43 6.91 0.21
N ASP A 81 7.72 6.01 -0.72
CA ASP A 81 7.21 6.09 -2.09
C ASP A 81 5.81 5.48 -2.14
N LEU A 82 4.92 6.11 -2.88
CA LEU A 82 3.55 5.68 -3.08
C LEU A 82 3.28 5.54 -4.57
N LEU A 83 2.81 4.36 -4.98
CA LEU A 83 2.37 4.07 -6.33
C LEU A 83 0.87 3.82 -6.31
N LEU A 84 0.10 4.72 -6.92
CA LEU A 84 -1.34 4.55 -7.09
C LEU A 84 -1.61 3.74 -8.35
N LEU A 85 -2.40 2.69 -8.21
CA LEU A 85 -2.81 1.80 -9.29
C LEU A 85 -4.18 2.24 -9.79
N SER A 86 -4.26 2.62 -11.07
CA SER A 86 -5.54 2.91 -11.70
C SER A 86 -6.42 1.65 -11.79
N PRO A 87 -7.75 1.81 -11.76
CA PRO A 87 -8.68 0.69 -11.93
C PRO A 87 -8.43 -0.12 -13.21
N GLU A 88 -8.01 0.53 -14.29
CA GLU A 88 -7.72 -0.12 -15.58
C GLU A 88 -6.54 -1.10 -15.48
N ILE A 89 -5.45 -0.70 -14.81
CA ILE A 89 -4.28 -1.56 -14.60
C ILE A 89 -4.66 -2.77 -13.76
N ILE A 90 -5.45 -2.58 -12.70
CA ILE A 90 -5.92 -3.67 -11.84
C ILE A 90 -6.81 -4.63 -12.62
N ALA A 91 -7.76 -4.10 -13.41
CA ALA A 91 -8.66 -4.92 -14.23
C ALA A 91 -7.87 -5.76 -15.23
N ARG A 92 -6.91 -5.15 -15.95
CA ARG A 92 -6.07 -5.86 -16.91
C ARG A 92 -5.18 -6.90 -16.24
N PHE A 93 -4.61 -6.60 -15.08
CA PHE A 93 -3.84 -7.56 -14.30
C PHE A 93 -4.68 -8.79 -13.94
N LYS A 94 -5.91 -8.57 -13.47
CA LYS A 94 -6.84 -9.67 -13.16
C LYS A 94 -7.14 -10.52 -14.39
N THR A 95 -7.51 -9.90 -15.51
CA THR A 95 -7.83 -10.63 -16.75
C THR A 95 -6.64 -11.44 -17.28
N MET A 96 -5.41 -10.92 -17.18
CA MET A 96 -4.24 -11.58 -17.77
C MET A 96 -3.62 -12.65 -16.85
N TYR A 97 -3.61 -12.42 -15.54
CA TYR A 97 -2.77 -13.18 -14.62
C TYR A 97 -3.55 -13.90 -13.51
N VAL A 98 -4.83 -13.58 -13.32
CA VAL A 98 -5.67 -14.20 -12.29
C VAL A 98 -6.66 -15.14 -12.99
N GLN A 99 -6.23 -16.38 -13.22
CA GLN A 99 -7.06 -17.43 -13.85
C GLN A 99 -8.06 -18.05 -12.86
N ASP A 100 -7.67 -18.20 -11.59
CA ASP A 100 -8.51 -18.63 -10.47
C ASP A 100 -7.98 -17.95 -9.20
N TYR A 101 -8.66 -16.91 -8.69
CA TYR A 101 -8.27 -16.30 -7.43
C TYR A 101 -8.80 -17.20 -6.30
N PRO A 102 -7.95 -17.90 -5.51
CA PRO A 102 -8.46 -18.54 -4.31
C PRO A 102 -9.07 -17.45 -3.41
N PRO A 103 -10.20 -17.73 -2.72
CA PRO A 103 -10.73 -16.78 -1.76
C PRO A 103 -9.62 -16.40 -0.78
N ALA A 104 -9.52 -15.10 -0.47
CA ALA A 104 -8.49 -14.59 0.43
C ALA A 104 -8.55 -15.39 1.74
N LYS A 105 -7.57 -16.27 1.94
CA LYS A 105 -7.36 -16.89 3.24
C LYS A 105 -6.78 -15.78 4.11
N TYR A 106 -7.60 -15.29 5.02
CA TYR A 106 -7.13 -14.51 6.15
C TYR A 106 -6.35 -15.47 7.05
N ASP A 107 -5.13 -15.82 6.64
CA ASP A 107 -4.19 -16.46 7.55
C ASP A 107 -3.78 -15.36 8.54
N ILE A 108 -4.49 -15.35 9.66
CA ILE A 108 -4.07 -14.62 10.86
C ILE A 108 -2.69 -15.18 11.15
N ALA A 109 -1.64 -14.38 10.93
CA ALA A 109 -0.31 -14.68 11.41
C ALA A 109 -0.39 -14.67 12.94
N VAL A 110 -0.75 -15.82 13.52
CA VAL A 110 -0.56 -16.12 14.93
C VAL A 110 0.94 -16.26 15.10
N TYR A 111 1.61 -15.18 15.49
CA TYR A 111 2.95 -15.30 16.04
C TYR A 111 2.82 -16.17 17.29
N PRO A 112 3.48 -17.34 17.36
CA PRO A 112 3.56 -18.05 18.63
C PRO A 112 4.30 -17.15 19.60
N ASP A 113 3.72 -16.94 20.79
CA ASP A 113 4.42 -16.35 21.91
C ASP A 113 5.71 -17.17 22.11
N GLU A 114 6.87 -16.54 21.91
CA GLU A 114 8.16 -17.17 22.21
C GLU A 114 8.29 -17.40 23.73
N PRO A 115 8.98 -18.49 24.12
CA PRO A 115 8.96 -19.04 25.47
C PRO A 115 9.64 -18.20 26.55
#